data_AF-A0A953JJY9-F1
#
_entry.id   AF-A0A953JJY9-F1
#
_cell.length_a   1.000
_cell.length_b   1.000
_cell.length_c   1.000
_cell.angle_alpha   90.00
_cell.angle_beta   90.00
_cell.angle_gamma   90.00
#
_symmetry.space_group_name_H-M   'P 1'
#
loop_
_entity.id
_entity.type
_entity.pdbx_description
1 polymer ?
#
loop_
_entity_poly.entity_id
_entity_poly.type
_entity_poly.pdbx_seq_one_letter_code
_entity_poly.pdbx_strand_id
1 'polypeptide(L)'
;FASAAGGVASSGIHMTSTTRHGHRKATTGLRLRPVLGLVGSGEGREPLAQLERFCRGVSGPAFSHIFTEKEGADGHCQSGNLAYSAAVSMDWLDEAFA
;
A
#
# COMPACT_ATOMS: atom_id res chain seq x y z
N PHE A 1 31.44 16.31 9.54
CA PHE A 1 32.48 15.26 9.44
C PHE A 1 31.85 14.07 8.75
N ALA A 2 32.57 13.46 7.81
CA ALA A 2 32.08 12.54 6.79
C ALA A 2 31.45 11.24 7.31
N SER A 3 30.55 10.63 6.54
CA SER A 3 30.86 9.38 5.84
C SER A 3 29.71 8.98 4.90
N ALA A 4 30.07 8.68 3.66
CA ALA A 4 29.24 7.97 2.71
C ALA A 4 29.04 6.52 3.16
N ALA A 5 27.88 5.95 2.83
CA ALA A 5 27.73 4.53 2.59
C ALA A 5 26.76 4.39 1.42
N GLY A 6 27.33 4.10 0.25
CA GLY A 6 26.57 3.55 -0.86
C GLY A 6 26.03 2.18 -0.46
N GLY A 7 24.74 1.99 -0.66
CA GLY A 7 24.06 0.70 -0.57
C GLY A 7 23.17 0.58 -1.78
N VAL A 8 23.30 -0.54 -2.50
CA VAL A 8 22.50 -0.91 -3.67
C VAL A 8 21.02 -0.71 -3.36
N ALA A 9 20.34 0.13 -4.12
CA ALA A 9 18.88 0.24 -4.06
C ALA A 9 18.30 -1.09 -4.55
N SER A 10 17.92 -1.97 -3.62
CA SER A 10 16.87 -2.93 -3.89
C SER A 10 15.68 -2.13 -4.40
N SER A 11 15.12 -2.52 -5.54
CA SER A 11 13.91 -1.94 -6.11
C SER A 11 12.70 -2.29 -5.24
N GLY A 12 12.73 -1.90 -3.96
CA GLY A 12 11.64 -2.08 -3.02
C GLY A 12 10.58 -1.03 -3.33
N ILE A 13 9.43 -1.48 -3.79
CA ILE A 13 8.23 -0.65 -3.98
C ILE A 13 7.90 -0.04 -2.61
N HIS A 14 8.01 1.29 -2.50
CA HIS A 14 7.89 1.98 -1.20
C HIS A 14 6.43 2.00 -0.75
N MET A 15 5.99 0.98 -0.03
CA MET A 15 4.63 0.93 0.52
C MET A 15 4.48 1.83 1.75
N THR A 16 3.39 2.60 1.75
CA THR A 16 3.04 3.41 2.92
C THR A 16 2.24 2.58 3.92
N SER A 17 2.81 2.36 5.10
CA SER A 17 2.14 1.69 6.23
C SER A 17 1.56 2.72 7.18
N THR A 18 0.25 2.62 7.49
CA THR A 18 -0.38 3.45 8.52
C THR A 18 -0.92 2.55 9.64
N THR A 19 -0.18 2.44 10.74
CA THR A 19 -0.69 1.80 11.97
C THR A 19 -1.02 2.86 13.00
N ARG A 20 -2.31 3.04 13.36
CA ARG A 20 -2.69 3.87 14.50
C ARG A 20 -2.85 3.03 15.77
N HIS A 21 -2.08 3.36 16.80
CA HIS A 21 -2.37 3.00 18.20
C HIS A 21 -3.56 3.86 18.68
N GLY A 22 -4.79 3.38 18.49
CA GLY A 22 -5.99 4.02 19.02
C GLY A 22 -6.81 3.02 19.83
N HIS A 23 -7.24 3.41 21.04
CA HIS A 23 -8.07 2.63 21.95
C HIS A 23 -9.43 2.28 21.31
N ARG A 24 -9.49 1.23 20.48
CA ARG A 24 -10.73 0.53 20.14
C ARG A 24 -10.83 -0.70 21.03
N LYS A 25 -12.04 -1.01 21.53
CA LYS A 25 -12.28 -2.19 22.37
C LYS A 25 -11.62 -3.42 21.74
N ALA A 26 -10.72 -4.05 22.48
CA ALA A 26 -10.10 -5.30 22.08
C ALA A 26 -11.22 -6.31 21.79
N THR A 27 -11.37 -6.69 20.53
CA THR A 27 -12.19 -7.85 20.14
C THR A 27 -11.33 -9.07 20.44
N THR A 28 -11.29 -9.44 21.72
CA THR A 28 -10.45 -10.53 22.22
C THR A 28 -10.77 -11.80 21.43
N GLY A 29 -9.84 -12.25 20.58
CA GLY A 29 -9.95 -13.49 19.81
C GLY A 29 -10.00 -13.37 18.27
N LEU A 30 -10.16 -12.16 17.68
CA LEU A 30 -10.20 -12.03 16.22
C LEU A 30 -8.79 -11.77 15.65
N ARG A 31 -8.27 -12.68 14.81
CA ARG A 31 -7.04 -12.45 14.04
C ARG A 31 -7.36 -11.52 12.87
N LEU A 32 -7.03 -10.25 13.05
CA LEU A 32 -7.16 -9.21 12.03
C LEU A 32 -6.24 -9.53 10.84
N ARG A 33 -6.78 -9.44 9.62
CA ARG A 33 -6.03 -9.71 8.39
C ARG A 33 -5.38 -8.42 7.88
N PRO A 34 -4.11 -8.46 7.44
CA PRO A 34 -3.52 -7.32 6.75
C PRO A 34 -4.26 -7.08 5.43
N VAL A 35 -4.37 -5.81 5.03
CA VAL A 35 -5.02 -5.41 3.78
C VAL A 35 -4.11 -4.50 2.97
N LEU A 36 -4.20 -4.61 1.65
CA LEU A 36 -3.56 -3.71 0.69
C LEU A 36 -4.64 -3.00 -0.13
N GLY A 37 -4.66 -1.67 -0.08
CA GLY A 37 -5.47 -0.82 -0.95
C GLY A 37 -4.66 -0.35 -2.16
N LEU A 38 -5.24 -0.50 -3.34
CA LEU A 38 -4.63 -0.12 -4.62
C LEU A 38 -5.51 0.93 -5.30
N VAL A 39 -4.92 2.04 -5.74
CA VAL A 39 -5.63 3.07 -6.50
C VAL A 39 -4.66 3.77 -7.45
N GLY A 40 -5.15 4.19 -8.60
CA GLY A 40 -4.40 5.07 -9.50
C GLY A 40 -4.61 6.55 -9.21
N SER A 41 -3.58 7.38 -9.39
CA SER A 41 -3.66 8.83 -9.23
C SER A 41 -4.60 9.49 -10.24
N GLY A 42 -4.84 8.83 -11.38
CA GLY A 42 -5.76 9.25 -12.43
C GLY A 42 -7.23 8.87 -12.19
N GLU A 43 -7.55 8.10 -11.15
CA GLU A 43 -8.93 7.66 -10.86
C GLU A 43 -9.83 8.77 -10.28
N GLY A 44 -9.23 9.90 -9.90
CA GLY A 44 -9.94 11.09 -9.42
C GLY A 44 -10.13 11.13 -7.91
N ARG A 45 -10.81 12.19 -7.44
CA ARG A 45 -10.85 12.54 -6.02
C ARG A 45 -11.60 11.53 -5.15
N GLU A 46 -12.71 10.98 -5.63
CA GLU A 46 -13.54 10.09 -4.81
C GLU A 46 -12.84 8.73 -4.55
N PRO A 47 -12.25 8.04 -5.54
CA PRO A 47 -11.48 6.81 -5.27
C PRO A 47 -10.32 7.02 -4.29
N LEU A 48 -9.59 8.14 -4.41
CA LEU A 48 -8.53 8.50 -3.46
C LEU A 48 -9.07 8.74 -2.04
N ALA A 49 -10.20 9.44 -1.91
CA ALA A 49 -10.85 9.65 -0.62
C ALA A 49 -11.38 8.34 -0.02
N GLN A 50 -11.87 7.42 -0.85
CA GLN A 50 -12.31 6.10 -0.43
C GLN A 50 -11.15 5.24 0.08
N LEU A 51 -9.99 5.28 -0.58
CA LEU A 51 -8.77 4.63 -0.10
C LEU A 51 -8.40 5.13 1.30
N GLU A 52 -8.35 6.45 1.50
CA GLU A 52 -8.01 7.03 2.81
C GLU A 52 -9.02 6.59 3.90
N ARG A 53 -10.31 6.64 3.60
CA ARG A 53 -11.38 6.18 4.51
C ARG A 53 -11.26 4.69 4.81
N PHE A 54 -10.93 3.87 3.81
CA PHE A 54 -10.73 2.43 3.95
C PHE A 54 -9.56 2.13 4.90
N CYS A 55 -8.37 2.68 4.63
CA CYS A 55 -7.18 2.48 5.46
C CYS A 55 -7.38 2.93 6.92
N ARG A 56 -8.18 3.99 7.15
CA ARG A 56 -8.55 4.45 8.50
C ARG A 56 -9.64 3.59 9.17
N GLY A 57 -10.46 2.91 8.37
CA GLY A 57 -11.63 2.16 8.82
C GLY A 57 -11.30 0.76 9.29
N VAL A 58 -10.34 0.10 8.62
CA VAL A 58 -9.96 -1.28 8.93
C VAL A 58 -9.32 -1.41 10.31
N SER A 59 -9.64 -2.51 10.98
CA SER A 59 -9.16 -2.77 12.34
C SER A 59 -7.74 -3.36 12.37
N GLY A 60 -7.28 -3.97 11.28
CA GLY A 60 -5.95 -4.58 11.13
C GLY A 60 -4.91 -3.70 10.43
N PRO A 61 -3.70 -4.21 10.19
CA PRO A 61 -2.68 -3.50 9.42
C PRO A 61 -3.18 -3.13 8.03
N ALA A 62 -3.04 -1.85 7.67
CA ALA A 62 -3.45 -1.30 6.40
C ALA A 62 -2.24 -0.76 5.63
N PHE A 63 -2.09 -1.22 4.40
CA PHE A 63 -1.10 -0.77 3.45
C PHE A 63 -1.81 -0.15 2.25
N SER A 64 -1.16 0.79 1.58
CA SER A 64 -1.67 1.34 0.34
C SER A 64 -0.57 1.70 -0.65
N HIS A 65 -0.89 1.52 -1.94
CA HIS A 65 -0.09 2.00 -3.06
C HIS A 65 -0.95 2.88 -3.98
N ILE A 66 -0.44 4.08 -4.29
CA ILE A 66 -1.05 4.99 -5.27
C ILE A 66 -0.19 4.93 -6.54
N PHE A 67 -0.72 4.31 -7.58
CA PHE A 67 -0.05 4.23 -8.88
C PHE A 67 -0.02 5.60 -9.56
N THR A 68 1.14 5.99 -10.04
CA THR A 68 1.39 7.27 -10.70
C THR A 68 1.46 7.13 -12.21
N GLU A 69 1.27 8.23 -12.94
CA GLU A 69 1.37 8.26 -14.40
C GLU A 69 2.72 7.73 -14.90
N LYS A 70 3.80 7.99 -14.15
CA LYS A 70 5.15 7.50 -14.46
C LYS A 70 5.27 5.98 -14.40
N GLU A 71 4.46 5.32 -13.57
CA GLU A 71 4.39 3.87 -13.47
C GLU A 71 3.49 3.24 -14.55
N GLY A 72 2.75 4.07 -15.31
CA GLY A 72 1.84 3.64 -16.36
C GLY A 72 0.60 2.88 -15.87
N ALA A 73 0.34 2.90 -14.55
CA ALA A 73 -0.75 2.18 -13.89
C ALA A 73 -1.72 3.10 -13.12
N ASP A 74 -1.70 4.40 -13.40
CA ASP A 74 -2.51 5.41 -12.71
C ASP A 74 -4.00 5.41 -13.07
N GLY A 75 -4.39 4.65 -14.10
CA GLY A 75 -5.78 4.47 -14.51
C GLY A 75 -6.51 3.38 -13.75
N HIS A 76 -7.83 3.30 -13.97
CA HIS A 76 -8.69 2.30 -13.36
C HIS A 76 -8.22 0.87 -13.65
N CYS A 77 -8.28 0.03 -12.62
CA CYS A 77 -7.81 -1.37 -12.64
C CYS A 77 -6.34 -1.54 -13.05
N GLN A 78 -5.54 -0.46 -13.05
CA GLN A 78 -4.13 -0.50 -13.45
C GLN A 78 -3.91 -1.09 -14.85
N SER A 79 -4.92 -1.00 -15.71
CA SER A 79 -4.95 -1.66 -17.03
C SER A 79 -3.84 -1.18 -17.97
N GLY A 80 -3.29 0.03 -17.75
CA GLY A 80 -2.14 0.55 -18.48
C GLY A 80 -0.82 -0.18 -18.18
N ASN A 81 -0.69 -0.85 -17.02
CA ASN A 81 0.49 -1.61 -16.66
C ASN A 81 0.17 -2.72 -15.63
N LEU A 82 -0.50 -3.78 -16.12
CA LEU A 82 -0.89 -4.93 -15.30
C LEU A 82 0.31 -5.68 -14.69
N ALA A 83 1.43 -5.74 -15.41
CA ALA A 83 2.63 -6.41 -14.93
C ALA A 83 3.18 -5.72 -13.67
N TYR A 84 3.22 -4.38 -13.66
CA TYR A 84 3.64 -3.62 -12.49
C TYR A 84 2.64 -3.72 -11.34
N SER A 85 1.34 -3.64 -11.62
CA SER A 85 0.30 -3.85 -10.58
C SER A 85 0.39 -5.23 -9.92
N ALA A 86 0.66 -6.27 -10.71
CA ALA A 86 0.89 -7.61 -10.20
C ALA A 86 2.16 -7.67 -9.34
N ALA A 87 3.28 -7.06 -9.77
CA ALA A 87 4.51 -7.02 -8.98
C ALA A 87 4.30 -6.35 -7.62
N VAL A 88 3.65 -5.16 -7.58
CA VAL A 88 3.27 -4.49 -6.33
C VAL A 88 2.49 -5.41 -5.38
N SER A 89 1.53 -6.16 -5.93
CA SER A 89 0.68 -7.05 -5.14
C SER A 89 1.45 -8.27 -4.61
N MET A 90 2.31 -8.85 -5.44
CA MET A 90 3.09 -10.05 -5.07
C MET A 90 4.20 -9.72 -4.07
N ASP A 91 4.93 -8.62 -4.27
CA ASP A 91 5.96 -8.16 -3.34
C ASP A 91 5.36 -7.90 -1.94
N TRP A 92 4.15 -7.32 -1.90
CA TRP A 92 3.44 -7.14 -0.62
C TRP A 92 3.00 -8.45 0.03
N LEU A 93 2.53 -9.42 -0.77
CA LEU A 93 2.15 -10.72 -0.23
C LEU A 93 3.35 -11.43 0.39
N ASP A 94 4.52 -11.34 -0.24
CA ASP A 94 5.77 -11.87 0.31
C ASP A 94 6.13 -11.18 1.63
N GLU A 95 6.09 -9.84 1.68
CA GLU A 95 6.36 -9.09 2.92
C GLU A 95 5.34 -9.35 4.04
N ALA A 96 4.06 -9.54 3.71
CA ALA A 96 2.99 -9.70 4.69
C ALA A 96 2.89 -11.11 5.29
N PHE A 97 3.44 -12.13 4.60
CA PHE A 97 3.29 -13.55 4.96
C PHE A 97 4.60 -14.34 5.08
N ALA A 98 5.77 -13.71 4.90
CA ALA A 98 7.06 -14.27 5.30
C ALA A 98 7.15 -14.47 6.83
#